data_AF-A0A7J3ZQY3-F1
#
_entry.id   AF-A0A7J3ZQY3-F1
#
_cell.length_a   1.000
_cell.length_b   1.000
_cell.length_c   1.000
_cell.angle_alpha   90.00
_cell.angle_beta   90.00
_cell.angle_gamma   90.00
#
_symmetry.space_group_name_H-M   'P 1'
#
loop_
_entity.id
_entity.type
_entity.pdbx_description
1 polymer ?
#
loop_
_entity_poly.entity_id
_entity_poly.type
_entity_poly.pdbx_seq_one_letter_code
_entity_poly.pdbx_strand_id
1 'polypeptide(L)'
;LKYVRGASFLVVTSPSRMAFETVRKLLLLLKSLKAPVIGVIENMKMDESEYIRREVEALGEIFLGEIHFDRKLEESLGSVSKLLETSFAREVEEIIQRILAYN
;
A
#
# COMPACT_ATOMS: atom_id res chain seq x y z
N LEU A 1 -10.43 -9.05 -14.30
CA LEU A 1 -11.04 -9.87 -13.24
C LEU A 1 -11.68 -11.17 -13.74
N LYS A 2 -12.52 -11.15 -14.79
CA LYS A 2 -13.25 -12.33 -15.30
C LYS A 2 -12.39 -13.60 -15.53
N TYR A 3 -11.10 -13.46 -15.85
CA TYR A 3 -10.21 -14.59 -16.15
C TYR A 3 -9.18 -14.90 -15.05
N VAL A 4 -9.13 -14.12 -13.98
CA VAL A 4 -8.19 -14.32 -12.85
C VAL A 4 -9.00 -14.83 -11.66
N ARG A 5 -9.07 -16.15 -11.51
CA ARG A 5 -9.78 -16.78 -10.39
C ARG A 5 -8.99 -16.58 -9.09
N GLY A 6 -9.68 -16.23 -8.00
CA GLY A 6 -9.07 -16.07 -6.69
C GLY A 6 -8.12 -14.88 -6.54
N ALA A 7 -8.24 -13.86 -7.39
CA ALA A 7 -7.44 -12.64 -7.26
C ALA A 7 -7.84 -11.86 -6.00
N SER A 8 -6.84 -11.53 -5.18
CA SER A 8 -6.94 -10.57 -4.08
C SER A 8 -6.05 -9.36 -4.39
N PHE A 9 -6.45 -8.19 -3.93
CA PHE A 9 -5.83 -6.92 -4.31
C PHE A 9 -5.11 -6.29 -3.11
N LEU A 10 -3.83 -6.02 -3.28
CA LEU A 10 -3.08 -5.10 -2.43
C LEU A 10 -2.99 -3.76 -3.16
N VAL A 11 -3.55 -2.70 -2.58
CA VAL A 11 -3.65 -1.40 -3.24
C VAL A 11 -2.57 -0.48 -2.69
N VAL A 12 -1.88 0.24 -3.57
CA VAL A 12 -0.83 1.20 -3.19
C VAL A 12 -1.23 2.59 -3.64
N THR A 13 -1.09 3.60 -2.76
CA THR A 13 -1.29 5.01 -3.06
C THR A 13 -0.06 5.84 -2.67
N SER A 14 -0.09 7.15 -2.91
CA SER A 14 0.87 8.13 -2.40
C SER A 14 0.17 9.13 -1.47
N PRO A 15 0.90 9.94 -0.67
CA PRO A 15 0.31 10.96 0.22
C PRO A 15 -0.46 12.08 -0.52
N SER A 16 -0.43 12.11 -1.85
CA SER A 16 -1.16 13.08 -2.65
C SER A 16 -2.68 12.86 -2.58
N ARG A 17 -3.41 13.89 -2.10
CA ARG A 17 -4.89 13.91 -2.12
C ARG A 17 -5.45 13.65 -3.51
N MET A 18 -4.83 14.21 -4.55
CA MET A 18 -5.27 14.02 -5.94
C MET A 18 -5.05 12.57 -6.41
N ALA A 19 -3.93 11.96 -6.04
CA ALA A 19 -3.68 10.55 -6.35
C ALA A 19 -4.70 9.66 -5.63
N PHE A 20 -5.02 9.99 -4.38
CA PHE A 20 -5.98 9.23 -3.58
C PHE A 20 -7.39 9.24 -4.18
N GLU A 21 -7.85 10.32 -4.81
CA GLU A 21 -9.18 10.33 -5.45
C GLU A 21 -9.32 9.29 -6.58
N THR A 22 -8.22 8.95 -7.26
CA THR A 22 -8.22 7.87 -8.25
C THR A 22 -8.26 6.50 -7.55
N VAL A 23 -7.49 6.35 -6.47
CA VAL A 23 -7.48 5.13 -5.65
C VAL A 23 -8.83 4.87 -4.98
N ARG A 24 -9.52 5.91 -4.49
CA ARG A 24 -10.88 5.83 -3.96
C ARG A 24 -11.83 5.23 -4.98
N LYS A 25 -11.81 5.71 -6.23
CA LYS A 25 -12.65 5.18 -7.31
C LYS A 25 -12.32 3.72 -7.63
N LEU A 26 -11.04 3.35 -7.60
CA LEU A 26 -10.60 1.97 -7.76
C LEU A 26 -11.14 1.07 -6.63
N LEU A 27 -11.01 1.49 -5.37
CA LEU A 27 -11.51 0.75 -4.21
C LEU A 27 -13.04 0.54 -4.29
N LEU A 28 -13.79 1.59 -4.64
CA LEU A 28 -15.24 1.50 -4.83
C LEU A 28 -15.60 0.54 -5.98
N LEU A 29 -14.85 0.55 -7.07
CA LEU A 29 -15.03 -0.41 -8.17
C LEU A 29 -14.77 -1.84 -7.70
N LEU A 30 -13.64 -2.12 -7.06
CA LEU A 30 -13.31 -3.44 -6.54
C LEU A 30 -14.38 -3.93 -5.56
N LYS A 31 -14.86 -3.06 -4.67
CA LYS A 31 -15.97 -3.34 -3.74
C LYS A 31 -17.26 -3.71 -4.46
N SER A 32 -17.65 -2.96 -5.49
CA SER A 32 -18.85 -3.26 -6.30
C SER A 32 -18.75 -4.60 -7.04
N LEU A 33 -17.54 -5.00 -7.43
CA LEU A 33 -17.25 -6.28 -8.07
C LEU A 33 -17.09 -7.43 -7.06
N LYS A 34 -17.20 -7.14 -5.76
CA LYS A 34 -16.92 -8.08 -4.66
C LYS A 34 -15.52 -8.71 -4.78
N ALA A 35 -14.57 -7.95 -5.32
CA ALA A 35 -13.18 -8.37 -5.43
C ALA A 35 -12.50 -8.19 -4.06
N PRO A 36 -11.84 -9.23 -3.51
CA PRO A 36 -11.18 -9.14 -2.20
C PRO A 36 -10.04 -8.11 -2.22
N VAL A 37 -10.05 -7.17 -1.28
CA VAL A 37 -8.94 -6.23 -1.04
C VAL A 37 -8.28 -6.63 0.28
N ILE A 38 -6.98 -6.92 0.23
CA ILE A 38 -6.16 -7.26 1.41
C ILE A 38 -5.99 -6.01 2.28
N GLY A 39 -5.81 -4.86 1.64
CA GLY A 39 -5.71 -3.56 2.27
C GLY A 39 -4.99 -2.55 1.38
N VAL A 40 -4.72 -1.38 1.95
CA VAL A 40 -4.09 -0.24 1.29
C VAL A 40 -2.76 0.12 1.97
N ILE A 41 -1.75 0.39 1.17
CA ILE A 41 -0.43 0.90 1.58
C ILE A 41 -0.26 2.33 1.07
N GLU A 42 0.13 3.25 1.96
CA GLU A 42 0.61 4.58 1.56
C GLU A 42 2.11 4.52 1.25
N ASN A 43 2.54 4.89 0.05
CA ASN A 43 3.94 4.85 -0.37
C ASN A 43 4.48 6.26 -0.62
N MET A 44 5.79 6.45 -0.53
CA MET A 44 6.48 7.73 -0.72
C MET A 44 6.07 8.81 0.31
N LYS A 45 5.78 8.40 1.54
CA LYS A 45 5.41 9.33 2.61
C LYS A 45 6.60 10.22 3.00
N MET A 46 6.36 11.53 3.11
CA MET A 46 7.38 12.52 3.47
C MET A 46 7.00 13.37 4.69
N ASP A 47 5.73 13.35 5.08
CA ASP A 47 5.19 14.11 6.21
C ASP A 47 4.39 13.19 7.14
N GLU A 48 3.98 13.73 8.29
CA GLU A 48 3.23 13.03 9.33
C GLU A 48 1.70 13.08 9.09
N SER A 49 1.26 13.29 7.86
CA SER A 49 -0.17 13.41 7.56
C SER A 49 -0.88 12.07 7.72
N GLU A 50 -1.95 12.05 8.53
CA GLU A 50 -2.83 10.90 8.70
C GLU A 50 -3.98 10.87 7.68
N TYR A 51 -3.93 11.72 6.64
CA TYR A 51 -5.03 11.87 5.68
C TYR A 51 -5.38 10.57 4.98
N ILE A 52 -4.39 9.86 4.42
CA ILE A 52 -4.64 8.62 3.67
C ILE A 52 -5.22 7.54 4.57
N ARG A 53 -4.65 7.34 5.77
CA ARG A 53 -5.18 6.38 6.76
C ARG A 53 -6.66 6.62 7.02
N ARG A 54 -7.03 7.84 7.40
CA ARG A 54 -8.41 8.20 7.73
C ARG A 54 -9.37 7.96 6.57
N GLU A 55 -8.96 8.30 5.35
CA GLU A 55 -9.80 8.10 4.18
C GLU A 55 -9.98 6.63 3.79
N VAL A 56 -8.92 5.81 3.93
CA VAL A 56 -8.99 4.36 3.73
C VAL A 56 -9.94 3.72 4.73
N GLU A 57 -9.78 4.04 6.01
CA GLU A 57 -10.62 3.54 7.09
C GLU A 57 -12.09 3.99 6.93
N ALA A 58 -12.32 5.23 6.49
CA ALA A 58 -13.67 5.75 6.20
C ALA A 58 -14.39 5.00 5.07
N LEU A 59 -13.65 4.37 4.15
CA LEU A 59 -14.22 3.51 3.10
C LEU A 59 -14.53 2.08 3.59
N GLY A 60 -14.13 1.77 4.83
CA GLY A 60 -14.23 0.44 5.44
C GLY A 60 -13.15 -0.53 4.96
N GLU A 61 -12.04 -0.02 4.42
CA GLU A 61 -10.90 -0.81 3.96
C GLU A 61 -9.79 -0.83 5.03
N ILE A 62 -8.90 -1.82 4.97
CA ILE A 62 -7.79 -1.98 5.94
C ILE A 62 -6.61 -1.09 5.51
N PHE A 63 -6.15 -0.19 6.39
CA PHE A 63 -4.88 0.50 6.22
C PHE A 63 -3.74 -0.36 6.78
N LEU A 64 -2.89 -0.88 5.91
CA LEU A 64 -1.84 -1.83 6.30
C LEU A 64 -0.61 -1.15 6.87
N GLY A 65 -0.30 0.06 6.38
CA GLY A 65 0.84 0.84 6.81
C GLY A 65 1.26 1.84 5.75
N GLU A 66 2.39 2.47 6.05
CA GLU A 66 3.02 3.49 5.23
C GLU A 66 4.47 3.10 4.95
N ILE A 67 4.96 3.55 3.80
CA ILE A 67 6.34 3.42 3.36
C ILE A 67 6.84 4.83 3.11
N HIS A 68 7.85 5.23 3.88
CA HIS A 68 8.47 6.53 3.78
C HIS A 68 9.39 6.62 2.57
N PHE A 69 9.56 7.84 2.07
CA PHE A 69 10.51 8.11 1.02
C PHE A 69 11.95 7.80 1.48
N ASP A 70 12.57 6.81 0.83
CA ASP A 70 13.97 6.45 1.07
C ASP A 70 14.87 6.95 -0.07
N ARG A 71 15.77 7.88 0.25
CA ARG A 71 16.73 8.46 -0.70
C ARG A 71 17.71 7.44 -1.27
N LYS A 72 17.98 6.35 -0.55
CA LYS A 72 18.92 5.28 -0.96
C LYS A 72 18.26 4.21 -1.81
N LEU A 73 16.92 4.18 -1.90
CA LEU A 73 16.20 3.14 -2.61
C LEU A 73 16.61 3.07 -4.09
N GLU A 74 16.59 4.22 -4.77
CA GLU A 74 16.95 4.33 -6.19
C GLU A 74 18.37 3.77 -6.47
N GLU A 75 19.35 4.16 -5.66
CA GLU A 75 20.75 3.74 -5.78
C GLU A 75 20.97 2.25 -5.44
N SER A 76 20.02 1.65 -4.72
CA SER A 76 20.07 0.25 -4.30
C SER A 76 19.43 -0.70 -5.32
N LEU A 77 18.70 -0.17 -6.31
CA LEU A 77 18.09 -0.97 -7.37
C LEU A 77 19.16 -1.74 -8.15
N GLY A 78 18.85 -3.01 -8.46
CA GLY A 78 19.79 -3.93 -9.12
C GLY A 78 20.72 -4.67 -8.16
N SER A 79 20.71 -4.37 -6.86
CA SER A 79 21.50 -5.07 -5.84
C SER A 79 20.61 -5.51 -4.68
N VAL A 80 20.30 -6.81 -4.59
CA VAL A 80 19.45 -7.37 -3.53
C VAL A 80 19.97 -7.03 -2.13
N SER A 81 21.27 -7.18 -1.88
CA SER A 81 21.89 -6.89 -0.57
C SER A 81 21.66 -5.44 -0.14
N LYS A 82 22.01 -4.48 -1.00
CA LYS A 82 21.77 -3.05 -0.77
C LYS A 82 20.29 -2.74 -0.56
N LEU A 83 19.40 -3.34 -1.36
CA LEU A 83 17.96 -3.14 -1.22
C LEU A 83 17.47 -3.57 0.16
N LEU A 84 17.92 -4.72 0.67
CA LEU A 84 17.54 -5.22 1.99
C LEU A 84 18.04 -4.34 3.16
N GLU A 85 19.04 -3.47 2.94
CA GLU A 85 19.54 -2.53 3.95
C GLU A 85 18.73 -1.21 4.01
N THR A 86 17.85 -0.96 3.03
CA THR A 86 17.03 0.27 2.93
C THR A 86 15.97 0.35 4.04
N SER A 87 15.52 1.56 4.37
CA SER A 87 14.34 1.71 5.24
C SER A 87 13.08 1.23 4.53
N PHE A 88 13.01 1.39 3.21
CA PHE A 88 11.95 0.82 2.38
C PHE A 88 11.76 -0.68 2.63
N ALA A 89 12.86 -1.46 2.60
CA ALA A 89 12.76 -2.91 2.81
C ALA A 89 12.27 -3.28 4.22
N ARG A 90 12.69 -2.54 5.25
CA ARG A 90 12.22 -2.74 6.62
C ARG A 90 10.73 -2.46 6.77
N GLU A 91 10.24 -1.35 6.22
CA GLU A 91 8.82 -0.99 6.30
C GLU A 91 7.93 -1.96 5.51
N VAL A 92 8.41 -2.46 4.36
CA VAL A 92 7.75 -3.53 3.62
C VAL A 92 7.68 -4.81 4.46
N GLU A 93 8.76 -5.19 5.14
CA GLU A 93 8.77 -6.35 6.03
C GLU A 93 7.74 -6.22 7.15
N GLU A 94 7.65 -5.06 7.81
CA GLU A 94 6.64 -4.78 8.84
C GLU A 94 5.20 -4.93 8.31
N ILE A 95 4.93 -4.41 7.12
CA ILE A 95 3.61 -4.56 6.47
C ILE A 95 3.31 -6.03 6.17
N ILE A 96 4.29 -6.79 5.66
CA ILE A 96 4.13 -8.21 5.39
C ILE A 96 3.82 -8.97 6.68
N GLN A 97 4.53 -8.69 7.77
CA GLN A 97 4.26 -9.34 9.05
C GLN A 97 2.84 -9.07 9.56
N ARG A 98 2.32 -7.85 9.36
CA ARG A 98 0.91 -7.54 9.68
C ARG A 98 -0.03 -8.40 8.85
N ILE A 99 0.17 -8.48 7.54
CA ILE A 99 -0.68 -9.30 6.64
C ILE A 99 -0.66 -10.77 7.08
N LEU A 100 0.50 -11.30 7.45
CA LEU A 100 0.66 -12.69 7.90
C LEU A 100 0.06 -12.95 9.29
N ALA A 101 -0.03 -11.93 10.15
CA ALA A 101 -0.65 -12.07 11.47
C ALA A 101 -2.19 -12.09 11.43
N TYR A 102 -2.80 -11.57 10.35
CA TYR A 102 -4.26 -11.51 10.17
C TYR A 102 -4.84 -12.66 9.32
N ASN A 103 -4.00 -13.47 8.68
CA ASN A 103 -4.41 -14.63 7.86
C ASN A 103 -4.01 -15.95 8.53
#